data_AF-A0A9P4IL56-F1
#
_entry.id   AF-A0A9P4IL56-F1
#
_cell.length_a   1.000
_cell.length_b   1.000
_cell.length_c   1.000
_cell.angle_alpha   90.00
_cell.angle_beta   90.00
_cell.angle_gamma   90.00
#
_symmetry.space_group_name_H-M   'P 1'
#
loop_
_entity.id
_entity.type
_entity.pdbx_description
1 polymer ?
#
loop_
_entity_poly.entity_id
_entity_poly.type
_entity_poly.pdbx_seq_one_letter_code
_entity_poly.pdbx_strand_id
1 'polypeptide(L)'
;MKILTRTYETFWSCAVFLAFSIQVAVIVALVRVDYGFSATGMGSLTKEITWTVSLFSIVPLLHVILFPELLDDLPETRQSAGNPSRRMTEPKAGDRSPVRFAMFLACWVVSIYPFVTGMLTKFGPSQIGSGPSSVISTDDFNNIDSVCWKGIHQISSSEDMTMTSFRMLTWITITLLTTGQIVLSGVQKHHSDSTLVRFLDRSAERKKWWYANVREIMLVILPILSISQMWTYIRLQTIQFQVSAVNNNNDSDSQWTFGQVVTVKMFIPVCVDLAYWIRAPE
;
A
#
# COMPACT_ATOMS: atom_id res chain seq x y z
N MET A 1 2.25 -23.21 18.80
CA MET A 1 1.24 -22.42 18.05
C MET A 1 0.92 -21.08 18.71
N LYS A 2 0.49 -21.01 19.98
CA LYS A 2 0.14 -19.74 20.67
C LYS A 2 1.21 -18.62 20.64
N ILE A 3 2.50 -18.99 20.70
CA ILE A 3 3.61 -18.03 20.61
C ILE A 3 3.68 -17.42 19.20
N LEU A 4 3.55 -18.23 18.15
CA LEU A 4 3.60 -17.78 16.76
C LEU A 4 2.48 -16.77 16.46
N THR A 5 1.26 -17.06 16.93
CA THR A 5 0.11 -16.17 16.80
C THR A 5 0.36 -14.84 17.48
N ARG A 6 0.78 -14.84 18.75
CA ARG A 6 1.07 -13.59 19.48
C ARG A 6 2.18 -12.77 18.83
N THR A 7 3.22 -13.42 18.30
CA THR A 7 4.27 -12.76 17.54
C THR A 7 3.72 -12.11 16.26
N TYR A 8 2.86 -12.81 15.52
CA TYR A 8 2.22 -12.28 14.31
C TYR A 8 1.32 -11.08 14.63
N GLU A 9 0.51 -11.16 15.69
CA GLU A 9 -0.35 -10.04 16.11
C GLU A 9 0.45 -8.79 16.50
N THR A 10 1.55 -9.00 17.23
CA THR A 10 2.45 -7.92 17.66
C THR A 10 3.14 -7.31 16.44
N PHE A 11 3.65 -8.16 15.55
CA PHE A 11 4.27 -7.74 14.30
C PHE A 11 3.32 -6.88 13.47
N TRP A 12 2.08 -7.34 13.28
CA TRP A 12 1.08 -6.61 12.50
C TRP A 12 0.79 -5.24 13.11
N SER A 13 0.63 -5.16 14.43
CA SER A 13 0.36 -3.89 15.12
C SER A 13 1.51 -2.90 14.92
N CYS A 14 2.75 -3.38 15.00
CA CYS A 14 3.94 -2.59 14.69
C CYS A 14 3.99 -2.17 13.22
N ALA A 15 3.66 -3.08 12.29
CA ALA A 15 3.64 -2.80 10.86
C ALA A 15 2.62 -1.72 10.51
N VAL A 16 1.43 -1.76 11.10
CA VAL A 16 0.40 -0.73 10.91
C VAL A 16 0.81 0.61 11.49
N PHE A 17 1.35 0.62 12.71
CA PHE A 17 1.84 1.86 13.32
C PHE A 17 2.92 2.51 12.46
N LEU A 18 3.85 1.71 11.93
CA LEU A 18 4.90 2.20 11.05
C LEU A 18 4.35 2.65 9.69
N ALA A 19 3.43 1.90 9.09
CA ALA A 19 2.80 2.29 7.84
C ALA A 19 2.05 3.61 8.00
N PHE A 20 1.29 3.78 9.08
CA PHE A 20 0.63 5.04 9.40
C PHE A 20 1.63 6.18 9.56
N SER A 21 2.74 5.94 10.28
CA SER A 21 3.82 6.93 10.44
C SER A 21 4.43 7.33 9.09
N ILE A 22 4.64 6.36 8.19
CA ILE A 22 5.11 6.60 6.82
C ILE A 22 4.09 7.44 6.05
N GLN A 23 2.79 7.11 6.14
CA GLN A 23 1.73 7.89 5.47
C GLN A 23 1.72 9.35 5.92
N VAL A 24 1.85 9.60 7.23
CA VAL A 24 1.94 10.96 7.78
C VAL A 24 3.18 11.67 7.26
N ALA A 25 4.35 11.01 7.27
CA ALA A 25 5.59 11.59 6.75
C ALA A 25 5.49 11.94 5.26
N VAL A 26 4.86 11.07 4.46
CA VAL A 26 4.57 11.29 3.04
C VAL A 26 3.69 12.53 2.86
N ILE A 27 2.62 12.69 3.65
CA ILE A 27 1.78 13.90 3.59
C ILE A 27 2.59 15.14 3.93
N VAL A 28 3.39 15.12 4.99
CA VAL A 28 4.23 16.27 5.38
C VAL A 28 5.20 16.65 4.25
N ALA A 29 5.83 15.66 3.61
CA ALA A 29 6.70 15.89 2.46
C ALA A 29 5.95 16.49 1.28
N LEU A 30 4.77 15.96 0.94
CA LEU A 30 3.92 16.47 -0.13
C LEU A 30 3.45 17.89 0.14
N VAL A 31 3.00 18.21 1.36
CA VAL A 31 2.61 19.56 1.77
C VAL A 31 3.79 20.52 1.59
N ARG A 32 5.01 20.14 1.99
CA ARG A 32 6.19 21.01 1.77
C ARG A 32 6.45 21.28 0.29
N VAL A 33 6.19 20.31 -0.58
CA VAL A 33 6.33 20.47 -2.03
C VAL A 33 5.19 21.31 -2.61
N ASP A 34 3.95 21.03 -2.24
CA ASP A 34 2.75 21.71 -2.75
C ASP A 34 2.71 23.19 -2.36
N TYR A 35 3.23 23.54 -1.18
CA TYR A 35 3.34 24.93 -0.71
C TYR A 35 4.70 25.58 -1.03
N GLY A 36 5.60 24.89 -1.73
CA GLY A 36 6.87 25.48 -2.20
C GLY A 36 7.92 25.76 -1.12
N PHE A 37 7.81 25.15 0.07
CA PHE A 37 8.72 25.42 1.19
C PHE A 37 10.10 24.74 1.07
N SER A 38 10.20 23.62 0.33
CA SER A 38 11.42 22.77 0.36
C SER A 38 11.64 21.93 -0.90
N ALA A 39 11.02 22.26 -2.03
CA ALA A 39 11.33 21.57 -3.28
C ALA A 39 12.60 22.20 -3.85
N THR A 40 13.77 21.56 -3.67
CA THR A 40 15.06 21.91 -4.28
C THR A 40 15.04 21.75 -5.82
N GLY A 41 13.99 22.23 -6.49
CA GLY A 41 13.70 22.02 -7.90
C GLY A 41 13.12 20.64 -8.24
N MET A 42 13.11 19.68 -7.30
CA MET A 42 12.72 18.28 -7.57
C MET A 42 11.28 17.93 -7.15
N GLY A 43 10.40 18.93 -7.02
CA GLY A 43 9.06 18.73 -6.47
C GLY A 43 8.24 17.65 -7.20
N SER A 44 8.34 17.59 -8.53
CA SER A 44 7.64 16.56 -9.32
C SER A 44 8.12 15.15 -8.96
N LEU A 45 9.44 14.92 -8.93
CA LEU A 45 10.02 13.63 -8.59
C LEU A 45 9.70 13.23 -7.14
N THR A 46 9.74 14.19 -6.21
CA THR A 46 9.36 13.95 -4.80
C THR A 46 7.90 13.51 -4.67
N LYS A 47 6.97 14.12 -5.42
CA LYS A 47 5.55 13.70 -5.45
C LYS A 47 5.38 12.26 -5.95
N GLU A 48 6.16 11.89 -6.95
CA GLU A 48 6.14 10.53 -7.50
C GLU A 48 6.70 9.49 -6.53
N ILE A 49 7.81 9.80 -5.86
CA ILE A 49 8.42 8.91 -4.86
C ILE A 49 7.49 8.73 -3.67
N THR A 50 6.93 9.83 -3.16
CA THR A 50 6.02 9.80 -1.99
C THR A 50 4.74 9.01 -2.30
N TRP A 51 4.19 9.12 -3.50
CA TRP A 51 3.06 8.28 -3.94
C TRP A 51 3.44 6.78 -3.95
N THR A 52 4.58 6.43 -4.54
CA THR A 52 5.08 5.04 -4.56
C THR A 52 5.31 4.48 -3.16
N VAL A 53 5.96 5.25 -2.28
CA VAL A 53 6.23 4.86 -0.88
C VAL A 53 4.92 4.67 -0.10
N SER A 54 3.95 5.55 -0.31
CA SER A 54 2.62 5.43 0.30
C SER A 54 1.97 4.09 -0.08
N LEU A 55 1.91 3.76 -1.37
CA LEU A 55 1.33 2.48 -1.82
C LEU A 55 2.10 1.29 -1.28
N PHE A 56 3.43 1.31 -1.39
CA PHE A 56 4.29 0.21 -0.96
C PHE A 56 4.15 -0.12 0.53
N SER A 57 3.90 0.88 1.39
CA SER A 57 3.69 0.68 2.82
C SER A 57 2.31 0.10 3.19
N ILE A 58 1.28 0.26 2.33
CA ILE A 58 -0.09 -0.20 2.60
C ILE A 58 -0.34 -1.61 2.08
N VAL A 59 0.28 -1.98 0.96
CA VAL A 59 0.09 -3.31 0.35
C VAL A 59 0.28 -4.48 1.34
N PRO A 60 1.33 -4.55 2.18
CA PRO A 60 1.48 -5.68 3.10
C PRO A 60 0.38 -5.73 4.18
N LEU A 61 -0.27 -4.61 4.48
CA LEU A 61 -1.38 -4.57 5.45
C LEU A 61 -2.68 -5.15 4.90
N LEU A 62 -2.83 -5.15 3.57
CA LEU A 62 -4.00 -5.71 2.87
C LEU A 62 -4.16 -7.21 3.14
N HIS A 63 -3.08 -7.87 3.54
CA HIS A 63 -3.09 -9.27 3.97
C HIS A 63 -4.15 -9.55 5.04
N VAL A 64 -4.30 -8.68 6.04
CA VAL A 64 -5.30 -8.92 7.12
C VAL A 64 -6.74 -8.80 6.62
N ILE A 65 -6.97 -8.10 5.51
CA ILE A 65 -8.29 -8.02 4.88
C ILE A 65 -8.59 -9.27 4.05
N LEU A 66 -7.56 -9.84 3.43
CA LEU A 66 -7.68 -11.03 2.59
C LEU A 66 -7.72 -12.34 3.40
N PHE A 67 -7.14 -12.33 4.61
CA PHE A 67 -7.01 -13.51 5.48
C PHE A 67 -7.54 -13.27 6.91
N PRO A 68 -8.83 -12.92 7.10
CA PRO A 68 -9.40 -12.82 8.44
C PRO A 68 -9.40 -14.18 9.15
N GLU A 69 -9.64 -15.26 8.40
CA GLU A 69 -9.73 -16.64 8.92
C GLU A 69 -8.40 -17.15 9.52
N LEU A 70 -7.23 -16.76 8.99
CA LEU A 70 -5.94 -17.24 9.51
C LEU A 70 -5.67 -16.77 10.96
N LEU A 71 -6.29 -15.66 11.36
CA LEU A 71 -6.21 -15.10 12.71
C LEU A 71 -7.31 -15.62 13.64
N ASP A 72 -8.48 -15.98 13.09
CA ASP A 72 -9.65 -16.42 13.84
C ASP A 72 -9.73 -17.96 13.98
N ASP A 73 -9.20 -18.75 13.04
CA ASP A 73 -9.32 -20.23 12.98
C ASP A 73 -8.21 -21.01 13.70
N LEU A 74 -7.44 -20.38 14.60
CA LEU A 74 -6.65 -21.18 15.52
C LEU A 74 -7.60 -21.86 16.50
N PRO A 75 -7.72 -23.21 16.47
CA PRO A 75 -8.64 -23.90 17.35
C PRO A 75 -8.17 -23.66 18.78
N GLU A 76 -8.90 -22.81 19.51
CA GLU A 76 -8.99 -22.99 20.95
C GLU A 76 -9.51 -24.40 21.14
N THR A 77 -8.58 -25.26 21.55
CA THR A 77 -8.81 -26.66 21.88
C THR A 77 -10.15 -26.75 22.59
N ARG A 78 -11.11 -27.47 22.00
CA ARG A 78 -12.34 -27.93 22.64
C ARG A 78 -11.96 -28.76 23.87
N GLN A 79 -11.60 -28.09 24.95
CA GLN A 79 -11.40 -28.65 26.28
C GLN A 79 -11.79 -27.58 27.29
N SER A 80 -13.11 -27.50 27.53
CA SER A 80 -13.66 -27.36 28.87
C SER A 80 -15.17 -27.52 28.81
N ALA A 81 -15.61 -28.78 28.77
CA ALA A 81 -16.75 -29.14 29.60
C ALA A 81 -16.28 -28.99 31.06
N GLY A 82 -16.74 -27.97 31.78
CA GLY A 82 -16.44 -27.83 33.21
C GLY A 82 -16.44 -26.41 33.75
N ASN A 83 -17.53 -26.09 34.48
CA ASN A 83 -17.71 -25.03 35.49
C ASN A 83 -17.89 -23.56 35.07
N PRO A 84 -19.06 -22.96 35.39
CA PRO A 84 -19.30 -21.52 35.30
C PRO A 84 -18.98 -20.89 36.65
N SER A 85 -17.71 -20.58 36.92
CA SER A 85 -17.39 -19.64 37.99
C SER A 85 -16.01 -19.01 37.79
N ARG A 86 -16.05 -17.72 37.47
CA ARG A 86 -15.06 -16.72 37.86
C ARG A 86 -13.69 -16.85 37.19
N ARG A 87 -13.55 -16.31 35.97
CA ARG A 87 -12.28 -15.72 35.51
C ARG A 87 -12.52 -14.38 34.80
N MET A 88 -11.80 -13.41 35.34
CA MET A 88 -11.51 -12.07 34.85
C MET A 88 -11.41 -12.02 33.32
N THR A 89 -12.16 -11.10 32.72
CA THR A 89 -12.26 -10.83 31.28
C THR A 89 -10.89 -10.52 30.66
N GLU A 90 -10.18 -11.54 30.18
CA GLU A 90 -9.24 -11.36 29.08
C GLU A 90 -10.06 -11.14 27.80
N PRO A 91 -9.74 -10.12 26.98
CA PRO A 91 -10.44 -9.89 25.73
C PRO A 91 -10.22 -11.08 24.80
N LYS A 92 -11.32 -11.76 24.43
CA LYS A 92 -11.35 -12.86 23.46
C LYS A 92 -10.65 -12.42 22.17
N ALA A 93 -9.82 -13.28 21.61
CA ALA A 93 -9.05 -13.01 20.39
C ALA A 93 -9.91 -12.52 19.20
N GLY A 94 -11.20 -12.91 19.16
CA GLY A 94 -12.16 -12.47 18.13
C GLY A 94 -12.65 -11.01 18.22
N ASP A 95 -12.34 -10.28 19.31
CA ASP A 95 -12.76 -8.86 19.46
C ASP A 95 -11.77 -7.87 18.84
N ARG A 96 -10.62 -8.37 18.33
CA ARG A 96 -9.54 -7.53 17.77
C ARG A 96 -9.64 -7.32 16.25
N SER A 97 -10.40 -8.12 15.53
CA SER A 97 -10.59 -7.97 14.08
C SER A 97 -11.18 -6.60 13.66
N PRO A 98 -12.18 -6.00 14.35
CA PRO A 98 -12.70 -4.68 13.96
C PRO A 98 -11.69 -3.55 14.21
N VAL A 99 -10.88 -3.64 15.26
CA VAL A 99 -9.83 -2.66 15.57
C VAL A 99 -8.75 -2.69 14.49
N ARG A 100 -8.35 -3.88 14.03
CA ARG A 100 -7.35 -4.03 12.96
C ARG A 100 -7.83 -3.43 11.65
N PHE A 101 -9.07 -3.73 11.27
CA PHE A 101 -9.68 -3.15 10.08
C PHE A 101 -9.79 -1.63 10.19
N ALA A 102 -10.15 -1.08 11.35
CA ALA A 102 -10.21 0.36 11.58
C ALA A 102 -8.84 1.04 11.46
N MET A 103 -7.76 0.42 11.98
CA MET A 103 -6.41 0.99 11.82
C MET A 103 -5.93 0.92 10.37
N PHE A 104 -6.23 -0.16 9.64
CA PHE A 104 -5.99 -0.22 8.20
C PHE A 104 -6.76 0.88 7.45
N LEU A 105 -8.04 1.07 7.80
CA LEU A 105 -8.89 2.11 7.20
C LEU A 105 -8.29 3.50 7.41
N ALA A 106 -7.73 3.77 8.58
CA ALA A 106 -7.01 5.02 8.84
C ALA A 106 -5.83 5.19 7.87
N CYS A 107 -4.99 4.17 7.69
CA CYS A 107 -3.89 4.22 6.71
C CYS A 107 -4.42 4.44 5.27
N TRP A 108 -5.49 3.75 4.89
CA TRP A 108 -6.10 3.90 3.57
C TRP A 108 -6.66 5.31 3.34
N VAL A 109 -7.38 5.89 4.31
CA VAL A 109 -7.90 7.27 4.21
C VAL A 109 -6.76 8.27 4.04
N VAL A 110 -5.68 8.13 4.82
CA VAL A 110 -4.50 9.01 4.73
C VAL A 110 -3.81 8.86 3.36
N SER A 111 -3.86 7.68 2.74
CA SER A 111 -3.30 7.44 1.39
C SER A 111 -4.04 8.12 0.24
N ILE A 112 -5.25 8.64 0.48
CA ILE A 112 -6.01 9.39 -0.52
C ILE A 112 -5.25 10.66 -0.93
N TYR A 113 -4.60 11.35 0.01
CA TYR A 113 -3.88 12.59 -0.27
C TYR A 113 -2.71 12.37 -1.25
N PRO A 114 -1.75 11.45 -1.00
CA PRO A 114 -0.72 11.10 -1.97
C PRO A 114 -1.25 10.68 -3.34
N PHE A 115 -2.35 9.92 -3.37
CA PHE A 115 -2.99 9.52 -4.62
C PHE A 115 -3.52 10.73 -5.40
N VAL A 116 -4.32 11.59 -4.77
CA VAL A 116 -4.89 12.77 -5.42
C VAL A 116 -3.79 13.71 -5.90
N THR A 117 -2.78 13.99 -5.08
CA THR A 117 -1.66 14.85 -5.48
C THR A 117 -0.87 14.24 -6.65
N GLY A 118 -0.63 12.93 -6.65
CA GLY A 118 0.00 12.21 -7.76
C GLY A 118 -0.81 12.29 -9.06
N MET A 119 -2.13 12.07 -8.98
CA MET A 119 -3.04 12.16 -10.13
C MET A 119 -3.12 13.57 -10.69
N LEU A 120 -3.21 14.59 -9.83
CA LEU A 120 -3.20 16.00 -10.26
C LEU A 120 -1.89 16.39 -10.93
N THR A 121 -0.77 15.81 -10.51
CA THR A 121 0.53 16.09 -11.13
C THR A 121 0.67 15.42 -12.50
N LYS A 122 0.12 14.20 -12.68
CA LYS A 122 0.21 13.45 -13.95
C LYS A 122 -0.84 13.84 -14.98
N PHE A 123 -2.06 14.12 -14.55
CA PHE A 123 -3.19 14.44 -15.44
C PHE A 123 -3.58 15.91 -15.43
N GLY A 124 -3.01 16.71 -14.52
CA GLY A 124 -3.18 18.15 -14.53
C GLY A 124 -2.35 18.83 -15.63
N PRO A 125 -2.61 20.12 -15.91
CA PRO A 125 -1.83 20.89 -16.87
C PRO A 125 -0.37 20.95 -16.40
N SER A 126 0.54 20.46 -17.25
CA SER A 126 1.97 20.58 -17.00
C SER A 126 2.38 22.06 -17.01
N GLN A 127 2.89 22.56 -15.88
CA GLN A 127 3.42 23.93 -15.80
C GLN A 127 4.75 24.09 -16.54
N ILE A 128 5.46 22.99 -16.85
CA ILE A 128 6.76 22.98 -17.53
C ILE A 128 6.82 21.75 -18.45
N GLY A 129 6.73 21.94 -19.77
CA GLY A 129 6.77 20.86 -20.76
C GLY A 129 6.56 21.38 -22.19
N SER A 130 6.47 20.46 -23.16
CA SER A 130 6.23 20.73 -24.60
C SER A 130 4.84 20.31 -25.09
N GLY A 131 3.89 20.16 -24.16
CA GLY A 131 2.51 19.78 -24.49
C GLY A 131 1.69 20.96 -25.05
N PRO A 132 0.52 20.72 -25.68
CA PRO A 132 -0.34 21.77 -26.24
C PRO A 132 -0.90 22.75 -25.19
N SER A 133 -0.67 22.50 -23.91
CA SER A 133 -1.05 23.34 -22.76
C SER A 133 0.14 23.88 -21.97
N SER A 134 1.37 23.79 -22.50
CA SER A 134 2.56 24.25 -21.79
C SER A 134 2.82 25.75 -21.98
N VAL A 135 3.47 26.34 -20.97
CA VAL A 135 3.81 27.77 -20.93
C VAL A 135 5.07 28.10 -21.76
N ILE A 136 5.86 27.09 -22.13
CA ILE A 136 7.19 27.25 -22.76
C ILE A 136 7.16 26.65 -24.17
N SER A 137 7.81 27.35 -25.11
CA SER A 137 7.96 26.88 -26.49
C SER A 137 8.76 25.58 -26.58
N THR A 138 8.49 24.74 -27.58
CA THR A 138 9.16 23.44 -27.76
C THR A 138 10.67 23.58 -27.98
N ASP A 139 11.11 24.68 -28.61
CA ASP A 139 12.52 24.94 -28.91
C ASP A 139 13.31 25.37 -27.67
N ASP A 140 12.71 26.21 -26.81
CA ASP A 140 13.31 26.58 -25.53
C ASP A 140 13.39 25.39 -24.57
N PHE A 141 12.38 24.52 -24.61
CA PHE A 141 12.38 23.27 -23.84
C PHE A 141 13.52 22.35 -24.26
N ASN A 142 13.78 22.18 -25.56
CA ASN A 142 14.87 21.32 -26.06
C ASN A 142 16.25 21.86 -25.64
N ASN A 143 16.44 23.18 -25.63
CA ASN A 143 17.69 23.78 -25.15
C ASN A 143 17.88 23.55 -23.64
N ILE A 144 16.84 23.77 -22.83
CA ILE A 144 16.89 23.51 -21.39
C ILE A 144 17.13 22.03 -21.11
N ASP A 145 16.46 21.15 -21.86
CA ASP A 145 16.57 19.70 -21.71
C ASP A 145 18.01 19.22 -21.95
N SER A 146 18.64 19.71 -23.03
CA SER A 146 20.02 19.36 -23.38
C SER A 146 21.07 19.83 -22.37
N VAL A 147 20.80 20.93 -21.65
CA VAL A 147 21.71 21.50 -20.65
C VAL A 147 21.50 20.85 -19.29
N CYS A 148 20.26 20.59 -18.89
CA CYS A 148 19.91 20.03 -17.58
C CYS A 148 20.11 18.51 -17.47
N TRP A 149 19.98 17.76 -18.58
CA TRP A 149 19.99 16.28 -18.55
C TRP A 149 21.24 15.65 -19.16
N LYS A 150 22.27 16.44 -19.45
CA LYS A 150 23.53 15.93 -20.01
C LYS A 150 24.19 14.94 -19.03
N GLY A 151 24.15 13.66 -19.37
CA GLY A 151 24.72 12.57 -18.57
C GLY A 151 23.75 11.85 -17.64
N ILE A 152 22.45 12.18 -17.67
CA ILE A 152 21.42 11.53 -16.86
C ILE A 152 20.57 10.60 -17.75
N HIS A 153 20.31 9.37 -17.29
CA HIS A 153 19.40 8.45 -17.99
C HIS A 153 17.95 8.84 -17.70
N GLN A 154 17.39 9.71 -18.55
CA GLN A 154 16.00 10.13 -18.50
C GLN A 154 15.03 8.93 -18.51
N ILE A 155 13.87 9.12 -17.90
CA ILE A 155 12.78 8.14 -17.91
C ILE A 155 12.18 8.15 -19.32
N SER A 156 12.16 6.99 -19.96
CA SER A 156 11.43 6.85 -21.23
C SER A 156 9.94 7.10 -21.03
N SER A 157 9.26 7.69 -22.00
CA SER A 157 7.79 7.87 -21.93
C SER A 157 7.05 6.55 -21.66
N SER A 158 7.53 5.44 -22.22
CA SER A 158 6.98 4.10 -21.95
C SER A 158 7.24 3.61 -20.52
N GLU A 159 8.40 3.97 -19.96
CA GLU A 159 8.79 3.63 -18.59
C GLU A 159 7.90 4.39 -17.59
N ASP A 160 7.71 5.71 -17.80
CA ASP A 160 6.86 6.55 -16.95
C ASP A 160 5.39 6.12 -16.99
N MET A 161 4.87 5.80 -18.18
CA MET A 161 3.52 5.30 -18.35
C MET A 161 3.32 3.96 -17.62
N THR A 162 4.32 3.08 -17.68
CA THR A 162 4.28 1.77 -17.00
C THR A 162 4.27 1.93 -15.48
N MET A 163 5.17 2.75 -14.93
CA MET A 163 5.22 3.05 -13.49
C MET A 163 3.91 3.64 -12.99
N THR A 164 3.35 4.60 -13.73
CA THR A 164 2.08 5.25 -13.38
C THR A 164 0.91 4.28 -13.44
N SER A 165 0.87 3.42 -14.47
CA SER A 165 -0.16 2.38 -14.60
C SER A 165 -0.15 1.40 -13.43
N PHE A 166 1.03 0.93 -13.01
CA PHE A 166 1.14 0.02 -11.87
C PHE A 166 0.75 0.68 -10.54
N ARG A 167 1.13 1.95 -10.32
CA ARG A 167 0.70 2.75 -9.17
C ARG A 167 -0.82 2.89 -9.11
N MET A 168 -1.44 3.28 -10.22
CA MET A 168 -2.91 3.39 -10.31
C MET A 168 -3.59 2.05 -10.07
N LEU A 169 -3.12 0.99 -10.72
CA LEU A 169 -3.68 -0.35 -10.55
C LEU A 169 -3.62 -0.79 -9.09
N THR A 170 -2.49 -0.56 -8.41
CA THR A 170 -2.32 -0.91 -7.00
C THR A 170 -3.31 -0.14 -6.12
N TRP A 171 -3.45 1.17 -6.31
CA TRP A 171 -4.38 1.98 -5.53
C TRP A 171 -5.84 1.59 -5.76
N ILE A 172 -6.21 1.33 -7.02
CA ILE A 172 -7.56 0.87 -7.39
C ILE A 172 -7.85 -0.49 -6.75
N THR A 173 -6.93 -1.44 -6.82
CA THR A 173 -7.08 -2.77 -6.19
C THR A 173 -7.28 -2.64 -4.68
N ILE A 174 -6.45 -1.86 -3.99
CA ILE A 174 -6.58 -1.61 -2.55
C ILE A 174 -7.95 -0.98 -2.23
N THR A 175 -8.36 0.02 -3.01
CA THR A 175 -9.61 0.75 -2.79
C THR A 175 -10.84 -0.12 -3.04
N LEU A 176 -10.85 -0.93 -4.10
CA LEU A 176 -11.95 -1.86 -4.39
C LEU A 176 -12.11 -2.92 -3.31
N LEU A 177 -10.99 -3.49 -2.83
CA LEU A 177 -11.03 -4.47 -1.75
C LEU A 177 -11.52 -3.85 -0.43
N THR A 178 -11.03 -2.66 -0.11
CA THR A 178 -11.41 -1.94 1.12
C THR A 178 -12.90 -1.56 1.10
N THR A 179 -13.36 -0.93 0.02
CA THR A 179 -14.76 -0.51 -0.14
C THR A 179 -15.71 -1.71 -0.18
N GLY A 180 -15.34 -2.79 -0.87
CA GLY A 180 -16.10 -4.04 -0.88
C GLY A 180 -16.32 -4.61 0.53
N GLN A 181 -15.29 -4.55 1.38
CA GLN A 181 -15.38 -5.02 2.77
C GLN A 181 -16.21 -4.10 3.66
N ILE A 182 -16.13 -2.78 3.46
CA ILE A 182 -17.00 -1.81 4.16
C ILE A 182 -18.47 -2.10 3.83
N VAL A 183 -18.78 -2.28 2.54
CA VAL A 183 -20.15 -2.59 2.09
C VAL A 183 -20.62 -3.91 2.69
N LEU A 184 -19.79 -4.95 2.65
CA LEU A 184 -20.15 -6.26 3.20
C LEU A 184 -20.42 -6.18 4.71
N SER A 185 -19.53 -5.52 5.46
CA SER A 185 -19.67 -5.32 6.91
C SER A 185 -20.90 -4.48 7.26
N GLY A 186 -21.20 -3.45 6.46
CA GLY A 186 -22.38 -2.60 6.64
C GLY A 186 -23.69 -3.35 6.40
N VAL A 187 -23.75 -4.15 5.33
CA VAL A 187 -24.94 -4.98 5.01
C VAL A 187 -25.18 -6.03 6.09
N GLN A 188 -24.14 -6.71 6.58
CA GLN A 188 -24.26 -7.70 7.65
C GLN A 188 -24.77 -7.08 8.96
N LYS A 189 -24.27 -5.89 9.32
CA LYS A 189 -24.63 -5.21 10.57
C LYS A 189 -26.07 -4.68 10.57
N HIS A 190 -26.54 -4.14 9.45
CA HIS A 190 -27.82 -3.42 9.44
C HIS A 190 -29.02 -4.26 9.01
N HIS A 191 -28.80 -5.39 8.36
CA HIS A 191 -29.83 -6.14 7.65
C HIS A 191 -29.79 -7.65 7.96
N SER A 192 -29.49 -8.02 9.21
CA SER A 192 -29.35 -9.41 9.66
C SER A 192 -30.55 -10.32 9.35
N ASP A 193 -31.75 -9.74 9.17
CA ASP A 193 -32.98 -10.50 8.89
C ASP A 193 -33.62 -10.20 7.51
N SER A 194 -32.92 -9.44 6.65
CA SER A 194 -33.44 -9.11 5.32
C SER A 194 -33.32 -10.28 4.34
N THR A 195 -34.26 -10.37 3.39
CA THR A 195 -34.22 -11.29 2.25
C THR A 195 -32.93 -11.18 1.42
N LEU A 196 -32.28 -10.01 1.45
CA LEU A 196 -31.03 -9.71 0.77
C LEU A 196 -29.85 -10.47 1.42
N VAL A 197 -29.80 -10.54 2.75
CA VAL A 197 -28.83 -11.38 3.46
C VAL A 197 -29.08 -12.86 3.15
N ARG A 198 -30.33 -13.34 3.15
CA ARG A 198 -30.62 -14.73 2.75
C ARG A 198 -30.28 -15.05 1.29
N PHE A 199 -30.37 -14.08 0.38
CA PHE A 199 -29.93 -14.25 -1.02
C PHE A 199 -28.40 -14.28 -1.14
N LEU A 200 -27.73 -13.39 -0.39
CA LEU A 200 -26.27 -13.39 -0.21
C LEU A 200 -25.76 -14.68 0.45
N ASP A 201 -26.55 -15.31 1.31
CA ASP A 201 -26.23 -16.54 2.04
C ASP A 201 -26.55 -17.81 1.23
N ARG A 202 -27.59 -17.79 0.38
CA ARG A 202 -27.82 -18.88 -0.62
C ARG A 202 -26.69 -19.00 -1.64
N SER A 203 -25.94 -17.91 -1.83
CA SER A 203 -24.72 -17.92 -2.61
C SER A 203 -23.48 -18.36 -1.82
N ALA A 204 -23.59 -18.76 -0.54
CA ALA A 204 -22.45 -19.00 0.36
C ALA A 204 -21.44 -20.03 -0.18
N GLU A 205 -21.88 -21.13 -0.78
CA GLU A 205 -20.99 -22.12 -1.42
C GLU A 205 -20.25 -21.51 -2.63
N ARG A 206 -20.98 -20.78 -3.47
CA ARG A 206 -20.41 -20.09 -4.65
C ARG A 206 -19.51 -18.92 -4.26
N LYS A 207 -19.83 -18.24 -3.15
CA LYS A 207 -19.02 -17.21 -2.52
C LYS A 207 -17.76 -17.80 -1.95
N LYS A 208 -17.83 -18.90 -1.20
CA LYS A 208 -16.64 -19.55 -0.63
C LYS A 208 -15.67 -19.96 -1.74
N TRP A 209 -16.19 -20.51 -2.83
CA TRP A 209 -15.40 -20.79 -4.04
C TRP A 209 -14.85 -19.51 -4.69
N TRP A 210 -15.66 -18.47 -4.89
CA TRP A 210 -15.22 -17.21 -5.49
C TRP A 210 -14.18 -16.48 -4.63
N TYR A 211 -14.38 -16.40 -3.31
CA TYR A 211 -13.44 -15.85 -2.34
C TYR A 211 -12.14 -16.65 -2.31
N ALA A 212 -12.20 -17.99 -2.36
CA ALA A 212 -10.99 -18.82 -2.45
C ALA A 212 -10.18 -18.52 -3.72
N ASN A 213 -10.82 -18.48 -4.90
CA ASN A 213 -10.14 -18.17 -6.16
C ASN A 213 -9.62 -16.73 -6.20
N VAL A 214 -10.40 -15.75 -5.75
CA VAL A 214 -9.97 -14.34 -5.69
C VAL A 214 -8.80 -14.19 -4.72
N ARG A 215 -8.82 -14.90 -3.59
CA ARG A 215 -7.72 -14.93 -2.61
C ARG A 215 -6.44 -15.47 -3.23
N GLU A 216 -6.52 -16.58 -3.95
CA GLU A 216 -5.37 -17.17 -4.64
C GLU A 216 -4.80 -16.24 -5.71
N ILE A 217 -5.67 -15.62 -6.51
CA ILE A 217 -5.24 -14.64 -7.51
C ILE A 217 -4.58 -13.43 -6.84
N MET A 218 -5.14 -12.91 -5.75
CA MET A 218 -4.58 -11.77 -5.04
C MET A 218 -3.24 -12.08 -4.37
N LEU A 219 -3.02 -13.32 -3.91
CA LEU A 219 -1.72 -13.76 -3.40
C LEU A 219 -0.60 -13.67 -4.43
N VAL A 220 -0.92 -13.81 -5.71
CA VAL A 220 0.06 -13.69 -6.80
C VAL A 220 0.17 -12.24 -7.28
N ILE A 221 -0.96 -11.54 -7.42
CA ILE A 221 -0.98 -10.17 -7.93
C ILE A 221 -0.30 -9.19 -6.97
N LEU A 222 -0.55 -9.28 -5.66
CA LEU A 222 -0.02 -8.31 -4.69
C LEU A 222 1.51 -8.29 -4.60
N PRO A 223 2.23 -9.43 -4.58
CA PRO A 223 3.68 -9.44 -4.68
C PRO A 223 4.20 -8.83 -5.98
N ILE A 224 3.57 -9.14 -7.12
CA ILE A 224 3.97 -8.57 -8.42
C ILE A 224 3.83 -7.04 -8.39
N LEU A 225 2.70 -6.54 -7.90
CA LEU A 225 2.48 -5.10 -7.74
C LEU A 225 3.51 -4.49 -6.78
N SER A 226 3.83 -5.15 -5.68
CA SER A 226 4.82 -4.68 -4.69
C SER A 226 6.24 -4.62 -5.26
N ILE A 227 6.65 -5.64 -6.02
CA ILE A 227 7.94 -5.67 -6.71
C ILE A 227 8.01 -4.52 -7.73
N SER A 228 6.92 -4.28 -8.46
CA SER A 228 6.83 -3.17 -9.40
C SER A 228 6.93 -1.80 -8.70
N GLN A 229 6.28 -1.63 -7.53
CA GLN A 229 6.43 -0.41 -6.72
C GLN A 229 7.87 -0.22 -6.21
N MET A 230 8.51 -1.30 -5.75
CA MET A 230 9.90 -1.26 -5.30
C MET A 230 10.86 -0.87 -6.43
N TRP A 231 10.68 -1.46 -7.62
CA TRP A 231 11.45 -1.09 -8.80
C TRP A 231 11.26 0.39 -9.17
N THR A 232 10.01 0.86 -9.19
CA THR A 232 9.67 2.27 -9.44
C THR A 232 10.38 3.19 -8.45
N TYR A 233 10.36 2.84 -7.16
CA TYR A 233 11.02 3.61 -6.12
C TYR A 233 12.54 3.71 -6.32
N ILE A 234 13.21 2.57 -6.53
CA ILE A 234 14.67 2.53 -6.76
C ILE A 234 15.05 3.35 -7.99
N ARG A 235 14.26 3.24 -9.06
CA ARG A 235 14.51 3.97 -10.31
C ARG A 235 14.36 5.48 -10.13
N LEU A 236 13.30 5.94 -9.47
CA LEU A 236 13.09 7.35 -9.16
C LEU A 236 14.17 7.91 -8.22
N GLN A 237 14.58 7.15 -7.19
CA GLN A 237 15.68 7.56 -6.31
C GLN A 237 17.02 7.68 -7.04
N THR A 238 17.31 6.74 -7.95
CA THR A 238 18.54 6.79 -8.75
C THR A 238 18.60 8.07 -9.56
N ILE A 239 17.47 8.48 -10.14
CA ILE A 239 17.38 9.73 -10.91
C ILE A 239 17.54 10.94 -9.98
N GLN A 240 16.89 10.93 -8.81
CA GLN A 240 17.06 12.01 -7.82
C GLN A 240 18.53 12.22 -7.48
N PHE A 241 19.25 11.12 -7.20
CA PHE A 241 20.67 11.14 -6.90
C PHE A 241 21.52 11.68 -8.06
N GLN A 242 21.24 11.22 -9.29
CA GLN A 242 21.95 11.69 -10.49
C GLN A 242 21.75 13.19 -10.72
N VAL A 243 20.53 13.70 -10.55
CA VAL A 243 20.23 15.14 -10.69
C VAL A 243 20.90 15.95 -9.57
N SER A 244 20.88 15.46 -8.32
CA SER A 244 21.54 16.14 -7.19
C SER A 244 23.06 16.22 -7.38
N ALA A 245 23.67 15.13 -7.86
CA ALA A 245 25.11 15.08 -8.14
C ALA A 245 25.54 16.09 -9.21
N VAL A 246 24.73 16.28 -10.27
CA VAL A 246 25.00 17.29 -11.32
C VAL A 246 24.88 18.72 -10.76
N ASN A 247 24.00 18.93 -9.79
CA ASN A 247 23.80 20.24 -9.15
C ASN A 247 24.81 20.58 -8.04
N ASN A 248 25.90 19.82 -7.89
CA ASN A 248 26.88 19.96 -6.78
C ASN A 248 26.25 19.90 -5.37
N ASN A 249 25.04 19.36 -5.26
CA ASN A 249 24.44 19.07 -3.97
C ASN A 249 24.86 17.65 -3.58
N ASN A 250 25.68 17.54 -2.53
CA ASN A 250 26.05 16.25 -1.93
C ASN A 250 24.85 15.67 -1.18
N ASP A 251 23.88 15.08 -1.90
CA ASP A 251 22.87 14.23 -1.27
C ASP A 251 23.55 12.94 -0.79
N SER A 252 23.71 12.81 0.52
CA SER A 252 24.28 11.64 1.19
C SER A 252 23.35 10.41 1.18
N ASP A 253 22.24 10.46 0.45
CA ASP A 253 21.13 9.50 0.49
C ASP A 253 21.34 8.25 -0.41
N SER A 254 22.57 7.98 -0.86
CA SER A 254 22.92 6.77 -1.62
C SER A 254 22.81 5.46 -0.82
N GLN A 255 22.63 5.53 0.50
CA GLN A 255 22.58 4.36 1.38
C GLN A 255 21.15 3.89 1.60
N TRP A 256 20.98 2.58 1.81
CA TRP A 256 19.69 2.04 2.22
C TRP A 256 19.26 2.68 3.53
N THR A 257 18.23 3.52 3.49
CA THR A 257 17.75 4.20 4.68
C THR A 257 16.93 3.26 5.55
N PHE A 258 16.87 3.54 6.84
CA PHE A 258 16.10 2.76 7.81
C PHE A 258 14.66 2.50 7.34
N GLY A 259 14.02 3.50 6.72
CA GLY A 259 12.66 3.38 6.17
C GLY A 259 12.53 2.27 5.10
N GLN A 260 13.50 2.15 4.20
CA GLN A 260 13.50 1.12 3.15
C GLN A 260 13.65 -0.29 3.74
N VAL A 261 14.61 -0.46 4.67
CA VAL A 261 14.86 -1.74 5.34
C VAL A 261 13.63 -2.19 6.12
N VAL A 262 13.00 -1.30 6.87
CA VAL A 262 11.87 -1.69 7.72
C VAL A 262 10.60 -1.88 6.88
N THR A 263 10.41 -1.15 5.79
CA THR A 263 9.28 -1.38 4.88
C THR A 263 9.39 -2.75 4.18
N VAL A 264 10.59 -3.16 3.76
CA VAL A 264 10.81 -4.54 3.26
C VAL A 264 10.48 -5.57 4.33
N LYS A 265 10.86 -5.31 5.59
CA LYS A 265 10.52 -6.23 6.69
C LYS A 265 9.01 -6.37 6.91
N MET A 266 8.19 -5.38 6.56
CA MET A 266 6.72 -5.51 6.62
C MET A 266 6.16 -6.62 5.73
N PHE A 267 6.90 -7.06 4.71
CA PHE A 267 6.49 -8.14 3.82
C PHE A 267 6.79 -9.54 4.38
N ILE A 268 7.49 -9.65 5.52
CA ILE A 268 7.80 -10.95 6.13
C ILE A 268 6.54 -11.83 6.32
N PRO A 269 5.41 -11.34 6.85
CA PRO A 269 4.17 -12.12 6.93
C PRO A 269 3.69 -12.64 5.58
N VAL A 270 3.68 -11.77 4.55
CA VAL A 270 3.25 -12.13 3.19
C VAL A 270 4.13 -13.25 2.63
N CYS A 271 5.44 -13.18 2.85
CA CYS A 271 6.38 -14.22 2.43
C CYS A 271 6.20 -15.53 3.22
N VAL A 272 5.92 -15.46 4.52
CA VAL A 272 5.64 -16.63 5.36
C VAL A 272 4.37 -17.34 4.90
N ASP A 273 3.33 -16.58 4.57
CA ASP A 273 2.05 -17.13 4.11
C ASP A 273 2.16 -17.73 2.70
N LEU A 274 2.91 -17.08 1.80
CA LEU A 274 3.25 -17.66 0.50
C LEU A 274 4.05 -18.97 0.64
N ALA A 275 5.02 -19.00 1.55
CA ALA A 275 5.83 -20.19 1.81
C ALA A 275 5.00 -21.32 2.42
N TYR A 276 4.04 -21.00 3.29
CA TYR A 276 3.10 -21.97 3.85
C TYR A 276 2.19 -22.55 2.76
N TRP A 277 1.68 -21.70 1.85
CA TRP A 277 0.86 -22.14 0.72
C TRP A 277 1.64 -23.06 -0.24
N ILE A 278 2.86 -22.67 -0.65
CA ILE A 278 3.71 -23.51 -1.52
C ILE A 278 4.03 -24.85 -0.85
N ARG A 279 4.18 -24.86 0.48
CA ARG A 279 4.58 -26.04 1.26
C ARG A 279 3.39 -26.85 1.79
N ALA A 280 2.15 -26.44 1.52
CA ALA A 280 0.96 -27.24 1.76
C ALA A 280 0.50 -27.89 0.43
N PRO A 281 1.23 -28.90 -0.11
CA PRO A 281 0.57 -29.85 -0.98
C PRO A 281 -0.39 -30.67 -0.11
N GLU A 282 -1.56 -30.95 -0.68
CA GLU A 282 -2.66 -31.74 -0.11
C GLU A 282 -2.25 -32.93 0.76
#